data_AF-A0A2V9JP45-F1
#
_entry.id   AF-A0A2V9JP45-F1
#
_cell.length_a   1.000
_cell.length_b   1.000
_cell.length_c   1.000
_cell.angle_alpha   90.00
_cell.angle_beta   90.00
_cell.angle_gamma   90.00
#
_symmetry.space_group_name_H-M   'P 1'
#
loop_
_entity.id
_entity.type
_entity.pdbx_description
1 polymer ?
#
loop_
_entity_poly.entity_id
_entity_poly.type
_entity_poly.pdbx_seq_one_letter_code
_entity_poly.pdbx_strand_id
1 'polypeptide(L)'
;MAGTLLLVNMIPKSLSGESEQDSEPMLTVNPNNSQQIVGTAFTPNPTGGSLAPVYVSTDGGQTWTLNSIVPGGEITGDITVAFGPQSNNLYAGILRMPQPQQDTELNILRTKTFQAATPMQVLVDRFGSDQPFIQSSIGGSGASATDRVYVGDNDFD
;
A
#
# COMPACT_ATOMS: atom_id res chain seq x y z
N MET A 1 5.84 -0.54 34.69
CA MET A 1 5.76 0.78 34.03
C MET A 1 4.51 0.78 33.18
N ALA A 2 3.64 1.78 33.29
CA ALA A 2 2.50 1.92 32.38
C ALA A 2 3.02 2.52 31.06
N GLY A 3 2.75 1.88 29.92
CA GLY A 3 3.06 2.44 28.61
C GLY A 3 2.09 3.58 28.26
N THR A 4 2.58 4.56 27.49
CA THR A 4 1.73 5.61 26.92
C THR A 4 0.98 5.07 25.70
N LEU A 5 -0.34 5.24 25.64
CA LEU A 5 -1.15 5.00 24.45
C LEU A 5 -1.24 6.29 23.62
N LEU A 6 -0.92 6.21 22.34
CA LEU A 6 -1.09 7.30 21.39
C LEU A 6 -2.28 6.98 20.46
N LEU A 7 -3.24 7.90 20.39
CA LEU A 7 -4.34 7.86 19.43
C LEU A 7 -4.15 9.00 18.43
N VAL A 8 -4.07 8.67 17.14
CA VAL A 8 -3.80 9.61 16.05
C VAL A 8 -4.82 9.40 14.94
N ASN A 9 -5.32 10.49 14.35
CA ASN A 9 -6.04 10.45 13.09
C ASN A 9 -5.03 10.43 11.93
N MET A 10 -5.10 9.42 11.07
CA MET A 10 -4.20 9.26 9.92
C MET A 10 -4.54 10.23 8.77
N ILE A 11 -5.78 10.71 8.68
CA ILE A 11 -6.17 11.73 7.71
C ILE A 11 -5.46 13.04 8.07
N PRO A 12 -4.63 13.60 7.16
CA PRO A 12 -3.95 14.86 7.42
C PRO A 12 -4.95 15.97 7.73
N LYS A 13 -4.60 16.88 8.65
CA LYS A 13 -5.49 17.99 9.05
C LYS A 13 -5.98 18.82 7.85
N SER A 14 -5.17 18.99 6.82
CA SER A 14 -5.55 19.69 5.58
C SER A 14 -6.68 19.01 4.79
N LEU A 15 -6.91 17.72 5.04
CA LEU A 15 -7.95 16.89 4.43
C LEU A 15 -9.08 16.55 5.41
N SER A 16 -9.06 17.06 6.65
CA SER A 16 -10.03 16.70 7.71
C SER A 16 -11.51 17.06 7.47
N GLY A 17 -11.82 17.68 6.32
CA GLY A 17 -13.20 17.92 5.87
C GLY A 17 -13.72 16.83 4.93
N GLU A 18 -12.94 15.78 4.65
CA GLU A 18 -13.40 14.62 3.89
C GLU A 18 -14.47 13.83 4.67
N SER A 19 -15.23 13.01 3.94
CA SER A 19 -16.29 12.16 4.49
C SER A 19 -16.33 10.79 3.82
N GLU A 20 -15.20 10.37 3.28
CA GLU A 20 -15.01 9.07 2.65
C GLU A 20 -15.11 7.96 3.69
N GLN A 21 -15.51 6.78 3.23
CA GLN A 21 -15.65 5.63 4.12
C GLN A 21 -14.29 5.08 4.56
N ASP A 22 -13.28 5.18 3.70
CA ASP A 22 -11.94 4.62 3.90
C ASP A 22 -11.99 3.16 4.42
N SER A 23 -12.77 2.31 3.73
CA SER A 23 -12.94 0.91 4.12
C SER A 23 -11.71 0.05 3.83
N GLU A 24 -11.68 -1.13 4.45
CA GLU A 24 -10.64 -2.16 4.25
C GLU A 24 -9.21 -1.67 4.51
N PRO A 25 -8.94 -1.16 5.73
CA PRO A 25 -7.64 -0.63 6.04
C PRO A 25 -6.59 -1.74 6.18
N MET A 26 -5.37 -1.42 5.77
CA MET A 26 -4.21 -2.29 5.93
C MET A 26 -3.00 -1.43 6.31
N LEU A 27 -2.06 -1.99 7.09
CA LEU A 27 -0.91 -1.27 7.63
C LEU A 27 0.35 -2.15 7.61
N THR A 28 1.48 -1.58 7.20
CA THR A 28 2.80 -2.22 7.32
C THR A 28 3.81 -1.27 7.97
N VAL A 29 4.70 -1.83 8.79
CA VAL A 29 5.85 -1.13 9.38
C VAL A 29 7.11 -1.63 8.69
N ASN A 30 8.05 -0.75 8.36
CA ASN A 30 9.33 -1.19 7.80
C ASN A 30 10.14 -1.93 8.88
N PRO A 31 10.47 -3.23 8.67
CA PRO A 31 11.20 -4.01 9.68
C PRO A 31 12.63 -3.50 9.95
N ASN A 32 13.22 -2.73 9.03
CA ASN A 32 14.55 -2.14 9.21
C ASN A 32 14.50 -0.69 9.72
N ASN A 33 13.32 -0.09 9.78
CA ASN A 33 13.12 1.25 10.29
C ASN A 33 11.69 1.44 10.78
N SER A 34 11.46 1.24 12.08
CA SER A 34 10.12 1.35 12.69
C SER A 34 9.50 2.75 12.60
N GLN A 35 10.28 3.77 12.22
CA GLN A 35 9.74 5.12 11.99
C GLN A 35 8.92 5.18 10.69
N GLN A 36 9.15 4.26 9.76
CA GLN A 36 8.48 4.21 8.46
C GLN A 36 7.29 3.26 8.51
N ILE A 37 6.11 3.83 8.30
CA ILE A 37 4.84 3.10 8.32
C ILE A 37 4.05 3.53 7.09
N VAL A 38 3.42 2.56 6.42
CA VAL A 38 2.51 2.81 5.31
C VAL A 38 1.18 2.17 5.63
N GLY A 39 0.10 2.95 5.50
CA GLY A 39 -1.27 2.50 5.59
C GLY A 39 -2.00 2.66 4.27
N THR A 40 -3.02 1.85 4.05
CA THR A 40 -3.91 1.92 2.89
C THR A 40 -5.34 1.71 3.34
N ALA A 41 -6.28 2.19 2.54
CA ALA A 41 -7.71 1.99 2.65
C ALA A 41 -8.32 2.31 1.27
N PHE A 42 -9.63 2.16 1.12
CA PHE A 42 -10.36 2.60 -0.07
C PHE A 42 -10.55 4.12 -0.04
N THR A 43 -9.43 4.82 -0.19
CA THR A 43 -9.34 6.27 -0.14
C THR A 43 -9.16 6.80 -1.56
N PRO A 44 -10.03 7.67 -2.06
CA PRO A 44 -9.83 8.30 -3.36
C PRO A 44 -8.68 9.30 -3.33
N ASN A 45 -8.11 9.55 -4.49
CA ASN A 45 -7.16 10.62 -4.70
C ASN A 45 -7.83 11.96 -4.34
N PRO A 46 -7.30 12.74 -3.38
CA PRO A 46 -7.96 13.96 -2.89
C PRO A 46 -8.06 15.08 -3.93
N THR A 47 -7.38 14.94 -5.07
CA THR A 47 -7.44 15.89 -6.20
C THR A 47 -8.11 15.30 -7.44
N GLY A 48 -8.71 14.10 -7.36
CA GLY A 48 -9.31 13.41 -8.50
C GLY A 48 -8.31 12.95 -9.57
N GLY A 49 -7.04 12.77 -9.20
CA GLY A 49 -5.99 12.27 -10.10
C GLY A 49 -6.07 10.77 -10.33
N SER A 50 -5.39 10.24 -11.35
CA SER A 50 -5.45 8.81 -11.74
C SER A 50 -4.56 7.87 -10.91
N LEU A 51 -4.10 8.32 -9.74
CA LEU A 51 -3.26 7.53 -8.84
C LEU A 51 -3.88 7.49 -7.45
N ALA A 52 -4.20 6.30 -6.96
CA ALA A 52 -4.73 6.13 -5.62
C ALA A 52 -3.64 6.43 -4.58
N PRO A 53 -4.02 6.93 -3.40
CA PRO A 53 -3.10 7.27 -2.34
C PRO A 53 -2.69 6.11 -1.45
N VAL A 54 -1.57 6.30 -0.75
CA VAL A 54 -1.22 5.60 0.49
C VAL A 54 -1.02 6.61 1.62
N TYR A 55 -1.34 6.23 2.85
CA TYR A 55 -0.99 6.99 4.04
C TYR A 55 0.46 6.69 4.43
N VAL A 56 1.25 7.72 4.68
CA VAL A 56 2.67 7.58 4.98
C VAL A 56 3.00 8.26 6.30
N SER A 57 3.70 7.54 7.17
CA SER A 57 4.37 8.12 8.34
C SER A 57 5.86 7.82 8.30
N THR A 58 6.67 8.80 8.70
CA THR A 58 8.12 8.67 8.84
C THR A 58 8.64 9.06 10.22
N ASP A 59 7.75 9.18 11.20
CA ASP A 59 8.05 9.53 12.58
C ASP A 59 7.45 8.55 13.59
N GLY A 60 7.18 7.32 13.15
CA GLY A 60 6.64 6.25 13.98
C GLY A 60 5.14 6.36 14.23
N GLY A 61 4.39 6.98 13.30
CA GLY A 61 2.93 7.10 13.36
C GLY A 61 2.43 8.34 14.09
N GLN A 62 3.30 9.31 14.42
CA GLN A 62 2.90 10.55 15.08
C GLN A 62 2.25 11.53 14.11
N THR A 63 2.76 11.60 12.88
CA THR A 63 2.18 12.38 11.79
C THR A 63 2.05 11.54 10.52
N TRP A 64 1.09 11.93 9.68
CA TRP A 64 0.72 11.21 8.46
C TRP A 64 0.55 12.18 7.28
N THR A 65 0.97 11.73 6.11
CA THR A 65 0.71 12.38 4.82
C THR A 65 0.00 11.40 3.89
N LEU A 66 -0.76 11.93 2.93
CA LEU A 66 -1.39 11.14 1.89
C LEU A 66 -0.56 11.29 0.60
N ASN A 67 -0.09 10.19 0.01
CA ASN A 67 0.78 10.21 -1.17
C ASN A 67 0.18 9.39 -2.32
N SER A 68 -0.25 10.08 -3.38
CA SER A 68 -0.90 9.51 -4.58
C SER A 68 0.11 8.92 -5.56
N ILE A 69 0.46 7.65 -5.36
CA ILE A 69 1.50 6.95 -6.15
C ILE A 69 1.05 5.59 -6.70
N VAL A 70 -0.13 5.10 -6.32
CA VAL A 70 -0.57 3.76 -6.70
C VAL A 70 -1.25 3.85 -8.08
N PRO A 71 -0.76 3.17 -9.12
CA PRO A 71 -1.38 3.17 -10.45
C PRO A 71 -2.66 2.32 -10.48
N GLY A 72 -3.62 2.60 -9.58
CA GLY A 72 -4.87 1.86 -9.43
C GLY A 72 -6.12 2.59 -9.94
N GLY A 73 -5.97 3.78 -10.51
CA GLY A 73 -7.10 4.69 -10.76
C GLY A 73 -7.17 5.79 -9.70
N GLU A 74 -8.29 6.51 -9.63
CA GLU A 74 -8.53 7.51 -8.58
C GLU A 74 -8.56 6.88 -7.19
N ILE A 75 -9.12 5.69 -7.09
CA ILE A 75 -9.22 4.81 -5.94
C ILE A 75 -8.84 3.41 -6.41
N THR A 76 -8.40 2.51 -5.52
CA THR A 76 -8.29 1.08 -5.85
C THR A 76 -9.64 0.38 -5.63
N GLY A 77 -9.77 -0.85 -6.12
CA GLY A 77 -10.63 -1.83 -5.44
C GLY A 77 -9.88 -2.24 -4.17
N ASP A 78 -9.45 -3.48 -4.11
CA ASP A 78 -8.61 -3.94 -3.00
C ASP A 78 -7.19 -3.37 -3.06
N ILE A 79 -6.58 -3.18 -1.88
CA ILE A 79 -5.18 -2.82 -1.75
C ILE A 79 -4.56 -3.40 -0.47
N THR A 80 -3.44 -4.11 -0.64
CA THR A 80 -2.55 -4.51 0.46
C THR A 80 -1.11 -4.14 0.15
N VAL A 81 -0.29 -3.95 1.18
CA VAL A 81 1.11 -3.53 1.06
C VAL A 81 1.99 -4.21 2.10
N ALA A 82 3.26 -4.45 1.76
CA ALA A 82 4.27 -4.91 2.71
C ALA A 82 5.65 -4.34 2.37
N PHE A 83 6.44 -4.05 3.40
CA PHE A 83 7.85 -3.71 3.23
C PHE A 83 8.71 -4.94 3.02
N GLY A 84 9.53 -4.92 1.98
CA GLY A 84 10.58 -5.90 1.73
C GLY A 84 11.67 -5.81 2.82
N PRO A 85 11.88 -6.88 3.61
CA PRO A 85 12.81 -6.85 4.73
C PRO A 85 14.29 -6.77 4.32
N GLN A 86 14.63 -7.04 3.07
CA GLN A 86 16.01 -6.94 2.58
C GLN A 86 16.29 -5.60 1.91
N SER A 87 15.34 -5.08 1.12
CA SER A 87 15.58 -3.88 0.30
C SER A 87 15.00 -2.58 0.83
N ASN A 88 14.07 -2.64 1.80
CA ASN A 88 13.19 -1.54 2.21
C ASN A 88 12.20 -1.07 1.13
N ASN A 89 12.08 -1.79 0.01
CA ASN A 89 11.06 -1.49 -0.99
C ASN A 89 9.67 -1.69 -0.39
N LEU A 90 8.72 -0.85 -0.80
CA LEU A 90 7.31 -1.10 -0.55
C LEU A 90 6.74 -1.87 -1.74
N TYR A 91 6.10 -3.00 -1.45
CA TYR A 91 5.33 -3.78 -2.41
C TYR A 91 3.84 -3.56 -2.16
N ALA A 92 3.04 -3.59 -3.23
CA ALA A 92 1.59 -3.53 -3.12
C ALA A 92 0.93 -4.57 -4.04
N GLY A 93 -0.25 -5.01 -3.64
CA GLY A 93 -1.15 -5.84 -4.43
C GLY A 93 -2.46 -5.07 -4.50
N ILE A 94 -2.94 -4.80 -5.70
CA ILE A 94 -4.13 -3.97 -5.90
C ILE A 94 -5.09 -4.61 -6.89
N LEU A 95 -6.35 -4.23 -6.80
CA LEU A 95 -7.25 -4.22 -7.94
C LEU A 95 -7.37 -2.82 -8.51
N ARG A 96 -7.24 -2.70 -9.83
CA ARG A 96 -7.37 -1.43 -10.53
C ARG A 96 -8.83 -1.05 -10.72
N MET A 97 -9.10 0.25 -10.65
CA MET A 97 -10.40 0.85 -10.94
C MET A 97 -10.31 1.84 -12.11
N PRO A 98 -11.39 1.99 -12.90
CA PRO A 98 -12.59 1.15 -12.87
C PRO A 98 -12.28 -0.30 -13.29
N GLN A 99 -13.00 -1.27 -12.71
CA GLN A 99 -12.86 -2.67 -13.11
C GLN A 99 -13.27 -2.86 -14.58
N PRO A 100 -12.63 -3.79 -15.32
CA PRO A 100 -13.15 -4.26 -16.59
C PRO A 100 -14.53 -4.91 -16.43
N GLN A 101 -15.36 -4.88 -17.48
CA GLN A 101 -16.81 -5.15 -17.39
C GLN A 101 -17.24 -6.54 -16.88
N GLN A 102 -16.34 -7.53 -16.88
CA GLN A 102 -16.62 -8.91 -16.51
C GLN A 102 -15.44 -9.56 -15.78
N ASP A 103 -14.50 -8.76 -15.31
CA ASP A 103 -13.25 -9.28 -14.78
C ASP A 103 -12.69 -8.31 -13.74
N THR A 104 -11.67 -8.76 -13.02
CA THR A 104 -10.85 -7.91 -12.16
C THR A 104 -9.47 -7.71 -12.78
N GLU A 105 -8.83 -6.57 -12.53
CA GLU A 105 -7.46 -6.30 -13.01
C GLU A 105 -6.52 -6.16 -11.81
N LEU A 106 -5.79 -7.24 -11.50
CA LEU A 106 -4.88 -7.33 -10.38
C LEU A 106 -3.47 -6.89 -10.79
N ASN A 107 -2.88 -5.98 -10.03
CA ASN A 107 -1.49 -5.57 -10.20
C ASN A 107 -0.66 -5.85 -8.96
N ILE A 108 0.55 -6.37 -9.17
CA ILE A 108 1.60 -6.39 -8.14
C ILE A 108 2.57 -5.27 -8.44
N LEU A 109 2.80 -4.43 -7.44
CA LEU A 109 3.50 -3.16 -7.58
C LEU A 109 4.74 -3.12 -6.69
N ARG A 110 5.66 -2.21 -7.01
CA ARG A 110 6.83 -1.90 -6.18
C ARG A 110 7.24 -0.45 -6.29
N THR A 111 7.66 0.15 -5.17
CA THR A 111 8.46 1.38 -5.17
C THR A 111 9.67 1.24 -4.25
N LYS A 112 10.78 1.90 -4.64
CA LYS A 112 11.96 2.06 -3.80
C LYS A 112 11.82 3.21 -2.80
N THR A 113 10.92 4.16 -3.10
CA THR A 113 10.77 5.41 -2.36
C THR A 113 9.29 5.76 -2.26
N PHE A 114 8.62 5.26 -1.22
CA PHE A 114 7.18 5.49 -0.98
C PHE A 114 6.84 6.95 -0.62
N GLN A 115 7.84 7.79 -0.35
CA GLN A 115 7.67 9.24 -0.09
C GLN A 115 7.76 10.10 -1.34
N ALA A 116 8.32 9.57 -2.44
CA ALA A 116 8.43 10.32 -3.69
C ALA A 116 7.08 10.33 -4.41
N ALA A 117 6.88 11.31 -5.29
CA ALA A 117 5.68 11.40 -6.12
C ALA A 117 5.70 10.45 -7.35
N THR A 118 6.79 9.70 -7.55
CA THR A 118 6.90 8.76 -8.67
C THR A 118 5.91 7.61 -8.48
N PRO A 119 5.07 7.28 -9.50
CA PRO A 119 4.16 6.15 -9.42
C PRO A 119 4.91 4.84 -9.14
N MET A 120 4.26 3.93 -8.41
CA MET A 120 4.77 2.59 -8.20
C MET A 120 4.93 1.87 -9.55
N GLN A 121 6.00 1.08 -9.67
CA GLN A 121 6.24 0.24 -10.83
C GLN A 121 5.30 -0.96 -10.81
N VAL A 122 4.59 -1.21 -11.91
CA VAL A 122 3.88 -2.47 -12.15
C VAL A 122 4.88 -3.58 -12.42
N LEU A 123 4.83 -4.65 -11.63
CA LEU A 123 5.65 -5.86 -11.76
C LEU A 123 4.89 -7.01 -12.40
N VAL A 124 3.61 -7.14 -12.04
CA VAL A 124 2.68 -8.15 -12.56
C VAL A 124 1.38 -7.44 -12.87
N ASP A 125 0.79 -7.83 -13.99
CA ASP A 125 -0.50 -7.36 -14.48
C ASP A 125 -1.27 -8.60 -14.95
N ARG A 126 -2.41 -8.89 -14.33
CA ARG A 126 -3.23 -10.08 -14.62
C ARG A 126 -4.70 -9.80 -14.40
N PHE A 127 -5.52 -10.59 -15.08
CA PHE A 127 -6.96 -10.59 -14.94
C PHE A 127 -7.42 -11.85 -14.20
N GLY A 128 -8.68 -11.91 -13.78
CA GLY A 128 -9.31 -13.13 -13.24
C GLY A 128 -8.99 -13.40 -11.78
N SER A 129 -8.66 -12.39 -10.97
CA SER A 129 -8.26 -12.62 -9.58
C SER A 129 -8.69 -11.48 -8.65
N ASP A 130 -9.13 -11.83 -7.45
CA ASP A 130 -9.71 -10.90 -6.47
C ASP A 130 -8.96 -10.95 -5.13
N GLN A 131 -9.08 -9.92 -4.30
CA GLN A 131 -8.51 -9.86 -2.94
C GLN A 131 -7.01 -10.15 -2.83
N PRO A 132 -6.13 -9.42 -3.56
CA PRO A 132 -4.69 -9.57 -3.41
C PRO A 132 -4.21 -9.22 -1.99
N PHE A 133 -3.67 -10.20 -1.29
CA PHE A 133 -2.98 -10.05 -0.01
C PHE A 133 -1.47 -10.26 -0.16
N ILE A 134 -0.70 -9.19 0.00
CA ILE A 134 0.76 -9.21 -0.06
C ILE A 134 1.35 -9.53 1.31
N GLN A 135 2.29 -10.47 1.32
CA GLN A 135 3.26 -10.62 2.39
C GLN A 135 4.66 -10.67 1.81
N SER A 136 5.66 -10.19 2.56
CA SER A 136 7.05 -10.35 2.15
C SER A 136 7.92 -10.95 3.25
N SER A 137 8.99 -11.62 2.84
CA SER A 137 9.99 -12.21 3.72
C SER A 137 11.38 -12.09 3.09
N ILE A 138 12.41 -12.43 3.86
CA ILE A 138 13.74 -12.65 3.30
C ILE A 138 13.71 -13.97 2.52
N GLY A 139 14.23 -13.95 1.29
CA GLY A 139 14.53 -15.10 0.47
C GLY A 139 16.04 -15.36 0.43
N GLY A 140 16.45 -16.59 0.76
CA GLY A 140 17.87 -16.95 0.80
C GLY A 140 18.58 -16.45 2.07
N SER A 141 19.91 -16.39 2.02
CA SER A 141 20.75 -16.02 3.17
C SER A 141 22.02 -15.28 2.75
N GLY A 142 22.57 -14.45 3.63
CA GLY A 142 23.83 -13.75 3.41
C GLY A 142 23.73 -12.62 2.38
N ALA A 143 24.84 -12.28 1.73
CA ALA A 143 24.91 -11.17 0.77
C ALA A 143 24.04 -11.34 -0.49
N SER A 144 23.56 -12.56 -0.75
CA SER A 144 22.66 -12.87 -1.86
C SER A 144 21.19 -12.91 -1.45
N ALA A 145 20.85 -12.56 -0.21
CA ALA A 145 19.48 -12.47 0.23
C ALA A 145 18.70 -11.46 -0.63
N THR A 146 17.46 -11.79 -0.96
CA THR A 146 16.53 -10.92 -1.69
C THR A 146 15.22 -10.81 -0.94
N ASP A 147 14.38 -9.84 -1.30
CA ASP A 147 12.98 -9.93 -0.90
C ASP A 147 12.32 -11.11 -1.63
N ARG A 148 11.51 -11.85 -0.91
CA ARG A 148 10.54 -12.79 -1.47
C ARG A 148 9.15 -12.25 -1.15
N VAL A 149 8.34 -12.11 -2.18
CA VAL A 149 6.98 -11.59 -2.08
C VAL A 149 6.02 -12.74 -2.35
N TYR A 150 5.05 -12.93 -1.46
CA TYR A 150 3.95 -13.86 -1.60
C TYR A 150 2.67 -13.06 -1.80
N VAL A 151 1.82 -13.53 -2.70
CA VAL A 151 0.51 -12.95 -2.99
C VAL A 151 -0.49 -14.08 -2.75
N GLY A 152 -1.36 -13.91 -1.77
CA GLY A 152 -2.59 -14.69 -1.68
C GLY A 152 -3.69 -13.94 -2.41
N ASP A 153 -4.58 -14.66 -3.07
CA ASP A 153 -5.69 -14.09 -3.83
C ASP A 153 -6.75 -15.17 -4.07
N ASN A 154 -7.93 -14.70 -4.46
CA ASN A 154 -9.00 -15.55 -4.95
C ASN A 154 -8.89 -15.64 -6.48
N ASP A 155 -8.33 -16.74 -6.97
CA ASP A 155 -8.18 -17.03 -8.39
C ASP A 155 -9.50 -17.58 -8.95
N PHE A 156 -9.99 -17.02 -10.07
CA PHE A 156 -11.25 -17.42 -10.69
C PHE A 156 -11.11 -18.51 -11.76
N ASP A 157 -9.88 -18.94 -12.07
CA ASP A 157 -9.57 -19.99 -13.05
C ASP A 157 -9.40 -21.40 -12.44
#